data_AF-A0A8B8A487-F1
#
_entry.id   AF-A0A8B8A487-F1
#
_cell.length_a   1.000
_cell.length_b   1.000
_cell.length_c   1.000
_cell.angle_alpha   90.00
_cell.angle_beta   90.00
_cell.angle_gamma   90.00
#
_symmetry.space_group_name_H-M   'P 1'
#
loop_
_entity.id
_entity.type
_entity.pdbx_description
1 polymer ?
#
loop_
_entity_poly.entity_id
_entity_poly.type
_entity_poly.pdbx_seq_one_letter_code
_entity_poly.pdbx_strand_id
1 'polypeptide(L)'
;MEGVEKCGFLEVKEPSCIKGRKLKTWKRKWVVLQRMSNLASGNLAAKLELFPNEASSQINSPPTDKQVYLLENVTAVEPCHSKTHKLAFQIVQITPILVLCSDSQGETDLWISAFKQIFLPNQAKDDGTFKVTVVANEDAKRCKIAGEYLMNVTPE
;
A
#
# COMPACT_ATOMS: atom_id res chain seq x y z
N MET A 1 -2.39 -15.55 14.49
CA MET A 1 -1.51 -14.79 13.58
C MET A 1 -1.56 -13.34 14.01
N GLU A 2 -0.74 -12.97 15.00
CA GLU A 2 -0.63 -11.57 15.40
C GLU A 2 0.18 -10.80 14.34
N GLY A 3 -0.22 -9.56 14.04
CA GLY A 3 0.52 -8.66 13.14
C GLY A 3 0.22 -8.79 11.65
N VAL A 4 -0.77 -9.58 11.22
CA VAL A 4 -1.26 -9.58 9.83
C VAL A 4 -2.15 -8.36 9.60
N GLU A 5 -1.78 -7.53 8.63
CA GLU A 5 -2.51 -6.31 8.25
C GLU A 5 -3.52 -6.59 7.14
N LYS A 6 -3.10 -7.32 6.11
CA LYS A 6 -3.98 -7.73 5.00
C LYS A 6 -3.47 -9.01 4.35
N CYS A 7 -4.39 -9.83 3.87
CA CYS A 7 -4.07 -10.97 3.02
C CYS A 7 -5.09 -11.09 1.88
N GLY A 8 -4.70 -11.75 0.80
CA GLY A 8 -5.55 -11.93 -0.37
C GLY A 8 -4.79 -12.33 -1.63
N PHE A 9 -5.52 -12.67 -2.69
CA PHE A 9 -4.92 -12.93 -3.99
C PHE A 9 -4.50 -11.63 -4.68
N LEU A 10 -3.28 -11.60 -5.19
CA LEU A 10 -2.78 -10.56 -6.08
C LEU A 10 -2.02 -11.19 -7.25
N GLU A 11 -2.04 -10.52 -8.39
CA GLU A 11 -1.07 -10.78 -9.44
C GLU A 11 0.23 -10.05 -9.12
N VAL A 12 1.34 -10.77 -9.12
CA VAL A 12 2.65 -10.26 -8.73
C VAL A 12 3.60 -10.30 -9.91
N LYS A 13 4.30 -9.18 -10.12
CA LYS A 13 5.38 -9.05 -11.08
C LYS A 13 6.69 -8.74 -10.36
N GLU A 14 7.60 -9.70 -10.38
CA GLU A 14 8.89 -9.57 -9.71
C GLU A 14 9.96 -8.94 -10.62
N PRO A 15 10.92 -8.20 -10.03
CA PRO A 15 12.09 -7.74 -10.74
C PRO A 15 12.90 -8.93 -11.25
N SER A 16 13.39 -8.81 -12.48
CA SER A 16 14.28 -9.81 -13.06
C SER A 16 15.67 -9.65 -12.44
N CYS A 17 16.18 -10.67 -11.75
CA CYS A 17 17.56 -10.71 -11.25
C CYS A 17 18.61 -10.89 -12.36
N ILE A 18 18.19 -11.03 -13.63
CA ILE A 18 19.07 -11.28 -14.77
C ILE A 18 19.25 -9.99 -15.55
N LYS A 19 20.50 -9.48 -15.61
CA LYS A 19 20.88 -8.35 -16.47
C LYS A 19 20.41 -8.63 -17.91
N GLY A 20 19.55 -7.75 -18.43
CA GLY A 20 19.05 -7.81 -19.82
C GLY A 20 17.68 -8.46 -20.02
N ARG A 21 17.03 -9.03 -18.98
CA ARG A 21 15.62 -9.44 -19.08
C ARG A 21 14.69 -8.47 -18.35
N LYS A 22 13.60 -8.08 -19.00
CA LYS A 22 12.49 -7.31 -18.41
C LYS A 22 11.82 -8.13 -17.28
N LEU A 23 11.17 -7.43 -16.34
CA LEU A 23 10.37 -7.96 -15.22
C LEU A 23 9.71 -9.32 -15.52
N LYS A 24 9.66 -10.24 -14.55
CA LYS A 24 9.05 -11.58 -14.72
C LYS A 24 7.60 -11.50 -15.19
N THR A 25 7.06 -12.59 -15.74
CA THR A 25 5.64 -12.72 -16.05
C THR A 25 4.78 -12.55 -14.79
N TRP A 26 3.59 -11.96 -14.92
CA TRP A 26 2.61 -11.89 -13.85
C TRP A 26 2.23 -13.29 -13.35
N LYS A 27 2.15 -13.46 -12.03
CA LYS A 27 1.71 -14.70 -11.40
C LYS A 27 0.71 -14.39 -10.30
N ARG A 28 -0.44 -15.07 -10.29
CA ARG A 28 -1.39 -15.01 -9.18
C ARG A 28 -0.79 -15.72 -7.97
N LYS A 29 -0.75 -15.03 -6.83
CA LYS A 29 -0.21 -15.51 -5.56
C LYS A 29 -1.13 -15.11 -4.41
N TRP A 30 -1.16 -15.91 -3.36
CA TRP A 30 -1.74 -15.50 -2.08
C TRP A 30 -0.71 -14.67 -1.32
N VAL A 31 -1.05 -13.43 -1.06
CA VAL A 31 -0.15 -12.45 -0.46
C VAL A 31 -0.57 -12.21 0.98
N VAL A 32 0.41 -12.19 1.89
CA VAL A 32 0.21 -11.87 3.31
C VAL A 32 1.13 -10.72 3.68
N LEU A 33 0.55 -9.59 4.06
CA LEU A 33 1.24 -8.41 4.56
C LEU A 33 1.20 -8.42 6.09
N GLN A 34 2.38 -8.37 6.70
CA GLN A 34 2.54 -8.30 8.15
C GLN A 34 3.33 -7.06 8.52
N ARG A 35 2.79 -6.25 9.44
CA ARG A 35 3.53 -5.13 10.03
C ARG A 35 4.59 -5.70 10.98
N MET A 36 5.81 -5.21 10.86
CA MET A 36 6.89 -5.52 11.79
C MET A 36 7.28 -4.26 12.55
N SER A 37 7.18 -4.29 13.88
CA SER A 37 7.71 -3.25 14.75
C SER A 37 9.17 -3.57 15.07
N ASN A 38 10.11 -2.90 14.40
CA ASN A 38 11.50 -2.96 14.84
C ASN A 38 11.73 -1.91 15.94
N LEU A 39 11.37 -2.28 17.17
CA LEU A 39 11.54 -1.45 18.37
C LEU A 39 12.99 -0.97 18.58
N ALA A 40 13.98 -1.65 18.00
CA ALA A 40 15.40 -1.33 18.16
C ALA A 40 15.91 -0.22 17.22
N SER A 41 15.23 0.04 16.09
CA SER A 41 15.69 1.00 15.07
C SER A 41 14.76 2.19 14.84
N GLY A 42 13.57 2.19 15.44
CA GLY A 42 12.56 3.25 15.24
C GLY A 42 11.95 3.27 13.82
N ASN A 43 12.34 2.33 12.96
CA ASN A 43 11.88 2.26 11.58
C ASN A 43 10.72 1.27 11.43
N LEU A 44 9.67 1.70 10.71
CA LEU A 44 8.54 0.86 10.35
C LEU A 44 8.97 -0.10 9.22
N ALA A 45 8.80 -1.39 9.45
CA ALA A 45 9.08 -2.44 8.48
C ALA A 45 7.82 -3.27 8.22
N ALA A 46 7.76 -3.93 7.07
CA ALA A 46 6.76 -4.96 6.83
C ALA A 46 7.39 -6.21 6.27
N LYS A 47 6.79 -7.35 6.56
CA LYS A 47 7.09 -8.61 5.89
C LYS A 47 5.95 -8.91 4.92
N LEU A 48 6.30 -9.11 3.66
CA LEU A 48 5.38 -9.52 2.62
C LEU A 48 5.70 -10.96 2.21
N GLU A 49 4.77 -11.87 2.45
CA GLU A 49 4.91 -13.29 2.15
C GLU A 49 4.03 -13.65 0.96
N LEU A 50 4.62 -14.29 -0.06
CA LEU A 50 3.93 -14.76 -1.26
C LEU A 50 3.86 -16.28 -1.24
N PHE A 51 2.64 -16.79 -1.26
CA PHE A 51 2.33 -18.21 -1.29
C PHE A 51 1.70 -18.59 -2.63
N PRO A 52 1.87 -19.85 -3.09
CA PRO A 52 1.14 -20.35 -4.26
C PRO A 52 -0.38 -20.18 -4.14
N ASN A 53 -0.94 -20.41 -2.94
CA ASN A 53 -2.36 -20.30 -2.64
C ASN A 53 -2.62 -20.11 -1.13
N GLU A 54 -3.86 -19.84 -0.76
CA GLU A 54 -4.27 -19.64 0.64
C GLU A 54 -3.99 -20.85 1.52
N ALA A 55 -4.33 -22.06 1.06
CA ALA A 55 -4.11 -23.29 1.84
C ALA A 55 -2.64 -23.45 2.23
N SER A 56 -1.73 -23.17 1.31
CA SER A 56 -0.28 -23.25 1.55
C SER A 56 0.25 -22.20 2.53
N SER A 57 -0.51 -21.14 2.82
CA SER A 57 -0.17 -20.14 3.84
C SER A 57 -0.44 -20.61 5.27
N GLN A 58 -1.29 -21.63 5.43
CA GLN A 58 -1.73 -22.16 6.72
C GLN A 58 -0.95 -23.41 7.15
N ILE A 59 -0.11 -23.96 6.27
CA ILE A 59 0.70 -25.14 6.57
C ILE A 59 1.90 -24.71 7.43
N ASN A 60 2.11 -25.40 8.56
CA ASN A 60 3.20 -25.10 9.50
C ASN A 60 4.60 -25.23 8.88
N SER A 61 4.76 -26.12 7.90
CA SER A 61 5.97 -26.20 7.08
C SER A 61 5.83 -25.25 5.89
N PRO A 62 6.66 -24.20 5.78
CA PRO A 62 6.55 -23.27 4.67
C PRO A 62 6.80 -23.98 3.34
N PRO A 63 5.98 -23.74 2.31
CA PRO A 63 6.17 -24.38 1.00
C PRO A 63 7.50 -23.94 0.38
N THR A 64 8.13 -24.81 -0.40
CA THR A 64 9.43 -24.54 -1.06
C THR A 64 9.38 -23.31 -1.97
N ASP A 65 8.21 -23.03 -2.54
CA ASP A 65 7.98 -21.89 -3.44
C ASP A 65 7.49 -20.62 -2.72
N LYS A 66 7.54 -20.60 -1.38
CA LYS A 66 7.25 -19.40 -0.58
C LYS A 66 8.32 -18.35 -0.85
N GLN A 67 7.89 -17.14 -1.13
CA GLN A 67 8.79 -15.99 -1.27
C GLN A 67 8.52 -15.01 -0.14
N VAL A 68 9.58 -14.47 0.45
CA VAL A 68 9.48 -13.52 1.56
C VAL A 68 10.27 -12.27 1.21
N TYR A 69 9.60 -11.13 1.31
CA TYR A 69 10.19 -9.81 1.13
C TYR A 69 10.14 -9.08 2.46
N LEU A 70 11.32 -8.71 2.97
CA LEU A 70 11.44 -7.77 4.07
C LEU A 70 11.49 -6.37 3.47
N LEU A 71 10.43 -5.63 3.69
CA LEU A 71 10.24 -4.29 3.15
C LEU A 71 10.64 -3.29 4.23
N GLU A 72 11.76 -2.63 3.99
CA GLU A 72 12.33 -1.56 4.82
C GLU A 72 12.51 -0.30 3.97
N ASN A 73 12.50 0.89 4.56
CA ASN A 73 12.78 2.15 3.82
C ASN A 73 11.93 2.35 2.55
N VAL A 74 10.68 1.87 2.55
CA VAL A 74 9.75 2.11 1.44
C VAL A 74 9.45 3.61 1.38
N THR A 75 9.70 4.22 0.23
CA THR A 75 9.56 5.66 -0.01
C THR A 75 8.21 6.00 -0.64
N ALA A 76 7.65 5.09 -1.44
CA ALA A 76 6.37 5.29 -2.10
C ALA A 76 5.63 3.97 -2.35
N VAL A 77 4.31 4.06 -2.34
CA VAL A 77 3.39 3.01 -2.78
C VAL A 77 2.32 3.69 -3.64
N GLU A 78 2.36 3.41 -4.93
CA GLU A 78 1.64 4.22 -5.92
C GLU A 78 1.15 3.39 -7.11
N PRO A 79 0.06 3.83 -7.77
CA PRO A 79 -0.37 3.27 -9.04
C PRO A 79 0.75 3.37 -10.09
N CYS A 80 0.85 2.36 -10.96
CA CYS A 80 1.84 2.34 -12.03
C CYS A 80 1.22 1.94 -13.36
N HIS A 81 1.83 2.38 -14.46
CA HIS A 81 1.33 2.06 -15.78
C HIS A 81 1.71 0.63 -16.19
N SER A 82 0.70 -0.20 -16.49
CA SER A 82 0.88 -1.51 -17.11
C SER A 82 -0.10 -1.69 -18.26
N LYS A 83 0.41 -2.17 -19.40
CA LYS A 83 -0.39 -2.42 -20.61
C LYS A 83 -1.44 -3.51 -20.40
N THR A 84 -1.15 -4.48 -19.53
CA THR A 84 -2.00 -5.66 -19.31
C THR A 84 -2.78 -5.62 -17.99
N HIS A 85 -2.38 -4.77 -17.05
CA HIS A 85 -2.96 -4.72 -15.70
C HIS A 85 -3.21 -3.25 -15.32
N LYS A 86 -4.43 -2.77 -15.53
CA LYS A 86 -4.76 -1.35 -15.35
C LYS A 86 -4.73 -0.89 -13.89
N LEU A 87 -4.89 -1.84 -12.96
CA LEU A 87 -4.94 -1.63 -11.52
C LEU A 87 -3.60 -1.96 -10.84
N ALA A 88 -2.51 -1.89 -11.61
CA ALA A 88 -1.19 -2.19 -11.10
C ALA A 88 -0.69 -1.06 -10.21
N PHE A 89 -0.04 -1.42 -9.11
CA PHE A 89 0.65 -0.50 -8.22
C PHE A 89 2.03 -1.07 -7.85
N GLN A 90 2.96 -0.20 -7.48
CA GLN A 90 4.34 -0.56 -7.20
C GLN A 90 4.76 -0.15 -5.80
N ILE A 91 5.66 -0.95 -5.22
CA ILE A 91 6.33 -0.65 -3.95
C ILE A 91 7.73 -0.17 -4.29
N VAL A 92 8.08 1.04 -3.84
CA VAL A 92 9.33 1.72 -4.20
C VAL A 92 10.18 1.95 -2.95
N GLN A 93 11.47 1.64 -3.05
CA GLN A 93 12.51 2.15 -2.14
C GLN A 93 13.36 3.17 -2.92
N ILE A 94 14.51 2.74 -3.46
CA ILE A 94 15.30 3.51 -4.45
C ILE A 94 14.79 3.22 -5.88
N THR A 95 14.41 1.96 -6.12
CA THR A 95 13.81 1.49 -7.36
C THR A 95 12.59 0.63 -7.05
N PRO A 96 11.66 0.43 -8.00
CA PRO A 96 10.54 -0.47 -7.81
C PRO A 96 11.01 -1.90 -7.48
N ILE A 97 10.52 -2.44 -6.37
CA ILE A 97 10.92 -3.77 -5.86
C ILE A 97 9.89 -4.81 -6.22
N LEU A 98 8.62 -4.44 -6.25
CA LEU A 98 7.51 -5.31 -6.60
C LEU A 98 6.44 -4.49 -7.28
N VAL A 99 5.81 -5.10 -8.29
CA VAL A 99 4.59 -4.59 -8.89
C VAL A 99 3.47 -5.59 -8.60
N LEU A 100 2.35 -5.09 -8.10
CA LEU A 100 1.20 -5.85 -7.66
C LEU A 100 -0.04 -5.37 -8.43
N CYS A 101 -1.02 -6.25 -8.62
CA CYS A 101 -2.31 -5.89 -9.20
C CYS A 101 -3.40 -6.72 -8.53
N SER A 102 -4.52 -6.06 -8.20
CA SER A 102 -5.73 -6.71 -7.69
C SER A 102 -6.82 -6.79 -8.75
N ASP A 103 -7.89 -7.52 -8.41
CA ASP A 103 -9.01 -7.79 -9.32
C ASP A 103 -10.01 -6.60 -9.42
N SER A 104 -9.94 -5.62 -8.51
CA SER A 104 -10.83 -4.43 -8.50
C SER A 104 -10.13 -3.17 -7.97
N GLN A 105 -10.68 -1.99 -8.32
CA GLN A 105 -10.16 -0.70 -7.84
C GLN A 105 -10.27 -0.59 -6.31
N GLY A 106 -11.41 -0.99 -5.73
CA GLY A 106 -11.57 -0.98 -4.27
C GLY A 106 -10.54 -1.85 -3.55
N GLU A 107 -10.22 -3.04 -4.06
CA GLU A 107 -9.13 -3.85 -3.50
C GLU A 107 -7.76 -3.18 -3.68
N THR A 108 -7.53 -2.51 -4.82
CA THR A 108 -6.29 -1.78 -5.08
C THR A 108 -6.09 -0.70 -4.02
N ASP A 109 -7.13 0.08 -3.76
CA ASP A 109 -7.11 1.18 -2.80
C ASP A 109 -6.90 0.66 -1.37
N LEU A 110 -7.55 -0.45 -1.00
CA LEU A 110 -7.34 -1.10 0.30
C LEU A 110 -5.91 -1.62 0.48
N TRP A 111 -5.33 -2.22 -0.56
CA TRP A 111 -3.93 -2.67 -0.51
C TRP A 111 -2.96 -1.50 -0.41
N ILE A 112 -3.11 -0.48 -1.26
CA ILE A 112 -2.28 0.74 -1.22
C ILE A 112 -2.40 1.41 0.16
N SER A 113 -3.61 1.54 0.69
CA SER A 113 -3.86 2.12 2.02
C SER A 113 -3.17 1.31 3.11
N ALA A 114 -3.30 -0.02 3.12
CA ALA A 114 -2.63 -0.88 4.10
C ALA A 114 -1.10 -0.70 4.07
N PHE A 115 -0.49 -0.62 2.88
CA PHE A 115 0.94 -0.35 2.77
C PHE A 115 1.31 1.07 3.23
N LYS A 116 0.54 2.10 2.84
CA LYS A 116 0.77 3.48 3.26
C LYS A 116 0.62 3.65 4.77
N GLN A 117 -0.33 2.96 5.42
CA GLN A 117 -0.48 3.00 6.87
C GLN A 117 0.75 2.44 7.61
N ILE A 118 1.49 1.52 7.00
CA ILE A 118 2.73 0.98 7.58
C ILE A 118 3.91 1.90 7.29
N PHE A 119 4.10 2.33 6.04
CA PHE A 119 5.34 2.99 5.62
C PHE A 119 5.26 4.52 5.57
N LEU A 120 4.06 5.06 5.38
CA LEU A 120 3.80 6.47 5.15
C LEU A 120 2.63 6.95 6.03
N PRO A 121 2.69 6.77 7.37
CA PRO A 121 1.55 7.01 8.26
C PRO A 121 1.04 8.47 8.22
N ASN A 122 1.90 9.41 7.86
CA ASN A 122 1.52 10.82 7.70
C ASN A 122 0.80 11.11 6.37
N GLN A 123 0.99 10.29 5.33
CA GLN A 123 0.29 10.41 4.05
C GLN A 123 -0.95 9.53 3.96
N ALA A 124 -1.04 8.50 4.81
CA ALA A 124 -2.24 7.67 4.93
C ALA A 124 -3.44 8.42 5.54
N LYS A 125 -3.22 9.64 6.07
CA LYS A 125 -4.22 10.53 6.67
C LYS A 125 -4.72 11.64 5.72
N ASP A 126 -4.57 11.49 4.41
CA ASP A 126 -5.19 12.42 3.45
C ASP A 126 -6.73 12.33 3.40
N ASP A 127 -7.35 11.49 4.23
CA ASP A 127 -8.81 11.38 4.42
C ASP A 127 -9.42 12.56 5.21
N GLY A 128 -8.62 13.57 5.60
CA GLY A 128 -9.07 14.74 6.36
C GLY A 128 -9.29 16.03 5.56
N THR A 129 -8.99 16.03 4.26
CA THR A 129 -9.04 17.25 3.43
C THR A 129 -10.31 17.31 2.59
N PHE A 130 -11.16 18.31 2.81
CA PHE A 130 -12.43 18.49 2.11
C PHE A 130 -12.48 19.84 1.41
N LYS A 131 -12.90 19.86 0.15
CA LYS A 131 -13.30 21.12 -0.51
C LYS A 131 -14.66 21.54 0.03
N VAL A 132 -14.73 22.69 0.69
CA VAL A 132 -15.96 23.19 1.33
C VAL A 132 -16.26 24.62 0.87
N THR A 133 -17.55 24.97 0.89
CA THR A 133 -17.99 26.35 0.68
C THR A 133 -18.60 26.87 1.98
N VAL A 134 -17.95 27.87 2.58
CA VAL A 134 -18.43 28.51 3.81
C VAL A 134 -19.55 29.48 3.45
N VAL A 135 -20.76 29.17 3.93
CA VAL A 135 -21.96 29.98 3.71
C VAL A 135 -21.84 31.31 4.47
N ALA A 136 -22.21 32.40 3.82
CA ALA A 136 -22.11 33.75 4.37
C ALA A 136 -23.21 34.03 5.44
N ASN A 137 -23.00 33.56 6.67
CA ASN A 137 -23.75 33.96 7.86
C ASN A 137 -23.07 35.15 8.59
N GLU A 138 -23.67 35.63 9.68
CA GLU A 138 -23.12 36.79 10.42
C GLU A 138 -21.71 36.53 10.95
N ASP A 139 -21.44 35.33 11.48
CA ASP A 139 -20.13 34.95 11.98
C ASP A 139 -19.08 34.84 10.85
N ALA A 140 -19.44 34.23 9.72
CA ALA A 140 -18.57 34.09 8.56
C ALA A 140 -18.24 35.45 7.93
N LYS A 141 -19.20 36.38 7.91
CA LYS A 141 -19.00 37.77 7.46
C LYS A 141 -18.09 38.53 8.43
N ARG A 142 -18.33 38.41 9.75
CA ARG A 142 -17.50 39.02 10.80
C ARG A 142 -16.04 38.56 10.69
N CYS A 143 -15.83 37.27 10.45
CA CYS A 143 -14.50 36.67 10.32
C CYS A 143 -13.91 36.72 8.90
N LYS A 144 -14.66 37.21 7.91
CA LYS A 144 -14.27 37.26 6.48
C LYS A 144 -13.86 35.91 5.87
N ILE A 145 -14.52 34.84 6.29
CA ILE A 145 -14.23 33.46 5.86
C ILE A 145 -15.28 32.88 4.90
N ALA A 146 -16.17 33.70 4.35
CA ALA A 146 -17.13 33.23 3.35
C ALA A 146 -16.44 32.92 2.01
N GLY A 147 -16.83 31.84 1.32
CA GLY A 147 -16.25 31.44 0.04
C GLY A 147 -15.78 29.98 -0.01
N GLU A 148 -15.03 29.62 -1.05
CA GLU A 148 -14.46 28.29 -1.23
C GLU A 148 -13.15 28.11 -0.45
N TYR A 149 -13.05 27.04 0.31
CA TYR A 149 -11.87 26.70 1.11
C TYR A 149 -11.56 25.20 1.06
N LEU A 150 -10.35 24.87 1.50
CA LEU A 150 -9.96 23.51 1.87
C LEU A 150 -10.00 23.40 3.39
N MET A 151 -10.80 22.46 3.89
CA MET A 151 -10.91 22.14 5.31
C MET A 151 -10.05 20.92 5.61
N ASN A 152 -9.16 21.05 6.59
CA ASN A 152 -8.33 19.94 7.07
C ASN A 152 -8.80 19.52 8.47
N VAL A 153 -9.17 18.26 8.63
CA VAL A 153 -9.55 17.68 9.93
C VAL A 153 -8.37 16.87 10.47
N THR A 154 -7.85 17.29 11.63
CA THR A 154 -6.79 16.57 12.35
C THR A 154 -7.33 16.03 13.67
N PRO A 155 -7.05 14.77 14.06
CA PRO A 155 -7.36 14.31 15.41
C PRO A 155 -6.53 15.10 16.44
N GLU A 156 -7.16 15.47 17.55
CA GLU A 156 -6.51 16.07 18.73
C GLU A 156 -5.55 15.08 19.43
#